data_AF-A0AAJ7C7L7-F1
#
_entry.id   AF-A0AAJ7C7L7-F1
#
_cell.length_a   1.000
_cell.length_b   1.000
_cell.length_c   1.000
_cell.angle_alpha   90.00
_cell.angle_beta   90.00
_cell.angle_gamma   90.00
#
_symmetry.space_group_name_H-M   'P 1'
#
loop_
_entity.id
_entity.type
_entity.pdbx_description
1 polymer ?
#
loop_
_entity_poly.entity_id
_entity_poly.type
_entity_poly.pdbx_seq_one_letter_code
_entity_poly.pdbx_strand_id
1 'polypeptide(L)'
;CINGFECDSTRCIPVDWRCDGHVDCADQSDEIGCGECESSQTASPNGKKGKKNVNKNSLTKPTLHCGERRCMSSSHVCDGVMDCPWGQDERNCLKLSERNGDIGRGSLEVYHAEKGKFLPACITHWESTLAHTVCSLLGYRIADSSSLWTRASNGTVVESQVETSQQWRLAQKSQINLLKEFQECEDPTEHSTVELTCSEYSCGRRRHVYGNLRAQPRIVGGIEAAPGDWPFLAALLGGPEEIFYCAGV
;
A
#
# COMPACT_ATOMS: atom_id res chain seq x y z
N CYS A 1 19.50 -22.60 -11.98
CA CYS A 1 19.91 -21.18 -12.18
C CYS A 1 21.43 -21.02 -12.17
N ILE A 2 22.04 -20.25 -13.10
CA ILE A 2 23.51 -20.02 -13.11
C ILE A 2 23.91 -18.84 -12.20
N ASN A 3 23.12 -17.77 -12.15
CA ASN A 3 23.38 -16.56 -11.32
C ASN A 3 22.08 -15.96 -10.70
N GLY A 4 21.08 -16.80 -10.41
CA GLY A 4 19.75 -16.38 -9.93
C GLY A 4 19.25 -17.21 -8.75
N PHE A 5 18.15 -16.77 -8.13
CA PHE A 5 17.40 -17.56 -7.15
C PHE A 5 16.38 -18.43 -7.89
N GLU A 6 16.39 -19.73 -7.59
CA GLU A 6 15.44 -20.68 -8.17
C GLU A 6 14.22 -20.79 -7.25
N CYS A 7 13.05 -20.44 -7.78
CA CYS A 7 11.76 -20.57 -7.11
C CYS A 7 10.76 -21.34 -7.98
N ASP A 8 9.65 -21.80 -7.40
CA ASP A 8 8.65 -22.61 -8.10
C ASP A 8 9.22 -23.90 -8.75
N SER A 9 10.41 -24.33 -8.32
CA SER A 9 11.25 -25.41 -8.92
C SER A 9 11.57 -25.27 -10.41
N THR A 10 11.16 -24.18 -11.05
CA THR A 10 11.17 -24.02 -12.51
C THR A 10 11.47 -22.61 -12.98
N ARG A 11 11.28 -21.60 -12.11
CA ARG A 11 11.52 -20.18 -12.41
C ARG A 11 12.86 -19.74 -11.85
N CYS A 12 13.52 -18.83 -12.56
CA CYS A 12 14.80 -18.27 -12.14
C CYS A 12 14.74 -16.75 -12.04
N ILE A 13 14.60 -16.22 -10.83
CA ILE A 13 14.60 -14.77 -10.60
C ILE A 13 16.03 -14.24 -10.34
N PRO A 14 16.32 -12.96 -10.60
CA PRO A 14 17.54 -12.31 -10.14
C PRO A 14 17.74 -12.47 -8.62
N VAL A 15 18.99 -12.63 -8.17
CA VAL A 15 19.28 -12.74 -6.71
C VAL A 15 18.83 -11.50 -5.94
N ASP A 16 18.85 -10.34 -6.57
CA ASP A 16 18.44 -9.07 -5.97
C ASP A 16 16.92 -8.97 -5.73
N TRP A 17 16.12 -9.85 -6.37
CA TRP A 17 14.67 -9.95 -6.17
C TRP A 17 14.32 -10.89 -5.02
N ARG A 18 15.29 -11.63 -4.49
CA ARG A 18 15.06 -12.42 -3.28
C ARG A 18 15.04 -11.47 -2.08
N CYS A 19 13.94 -11.42 -1.34
CA CYS A 19 13.77 -10.59 -0.15
C CYS A 19 13.74 -9.09 -0.44
N ASP A 20 13.23 -8.72 -1.61
CA ASP A 20 13.11 -7.32 -2.01
C ASP A 20 11.77 -6.70 -1.55
N GLY A 21 10.90 -7.51 -0.95
CA GLY A 21 9.58 -7.12 -0.45
C GLY A 21 8.48 -7.23 -1.52
N HIS A 22 8.78 -7.77 -2.70
CA HIS A 22 7.83 -8.07 -3.75
C HIS A 22 7.69 -9.59 -3.93
N VAL A 23 6.47 -10.03 -4.23
CA VAL A 23 6.21 -11.44 -4.54
C VAL A 23 6.40 -11.60 -6.05
N ASP A 24 7.57 -12.08 -6.44
CA ASP A 24 7.94 -12.38 -7.83
C ASP A 24 7.78 -13.87 -8.15
N CYS A 25 7.86 -14.73 -7.13
CA CYS A 25 7.61 -16.18 -7.27
C CYS A 25 6.14 -16.53 -7.04
N ALA A 26 5.63 -17.51 -7.79
CA ALA A 26 4.23 -17.94 -7.66
C ALA A 26 3.96 -18.59 -6.29
N ASP A 27 4.96 -19.26 -5.73
CA ASP A 27 4.98 -19.88 -4.41
C ASP A 27 5.44 -18.94 -3.27
N GLN A 28 5.75 -17.66 -3.58
CA GLN A 28 6.28 -16.67 -2.62
C GLN A 28 7.61 -17.09 -1.95
N SER A 29 8.34 -18.07 -2.49
CA SER A 29 9.56 -18.58 -1.86
C SER A 29 10.75 -17.62 -1.88
N ASP A 30 10.72 -16.63 -2.77
CA ASP A 30 11.62 -15.48 -2.82
C ASP A 30 11.57 -14.62 -1.56
N GLU A 31 10.39 -14.49 -0.97
CA GLU A 31 10.15 -13.71 0.26
C GLU A 31 10.21 -14.57 1.54
N ILE A 32 10.52 -15.86 1.42
CA ILE A 32 10.61 -16.79 2.54
C ILE A 32 12.07 -17.03 2.92
N GLY A 33 12.37 -17.02 4.23
CA GLY A 33 13.70 -17.32 4.73
C GLY A 33 14.73 -16.23 4.41
N CYS A 34 14.29 -14.98 4.42
CA CYS A 34 15.11 -13.77 4.20
C CYS A 34 16.06 -13.41 5.35
N GLY A 35 16.22 -14.33 6.30
CA GLY A 35 16.72 -14.04 7.64
C GLY A 35 15.61 -13.44 8.49
N GLU A 36 15.63 -13.75 9.78
CA GLU A 36 14.75 -13.06 10.71
C GLU A 36 15.12 -11.57 10.68
N CYS A 37 14.11 -10.72 10.55
CA CYS A 37 14.17 -9.37 11.06
C CYS A 37 14.27 -9.43 12.59
N GLU A 38 15.28 -10.10 13.13
CA GLU A 38 15.60 -10.01 14.54
C GLU A 38 15.82 -8.53 14.82
N SER A 39 15.14 -8.05 15.86
CA SER A 39 15.06 -6.69 16.40
C SER A 39 16.42 -6.04 16.72
N SER A 40 17.30 -6.00 15.75
CA SER A 40 18.72 -5.80 15.86
C SER A 40 19.23 -5.17 14.57
N GLN A 41 18.60 -4.07 14.13
CA GLN A 41 19.31 -2.88 13.63
C GLN A 41 18.32 -1.82 13.13
N THR A 42 18.25 -0.74 13.90
CA THR A 42 17.83 0.58 13.43
C THR A 42 18.72 0.99 12.25
N ALA A 43 18.25 0.80 11.01
CA ALA A 43 18.78 1.49 9.84
C ALA A 43 17.91 2.73 9.52
N SER A 44 17.80 3.60 10.52
CA SER A 44 17.46 5.02 10.40
C SER A 44 18.51 5.79 9.57
N PRO A 45 18.33 6.30 8.33
CA PRO A 45 19.41 7.04 7.65
C PRO A 45 19.81 8.35 8.34
N ASN A 46 19.06 8.83 9.34
CA ASN A 46 19.38 10.04 10.09
C ASN A 46 18.88 9.96 11.53
N GLY A 47 19.64 9.29 12.40
CA GLY A 47 19.35 9.26 13.83
C GLY A 47 20.56 8.85 14.64
N LYS A 48 21.06 9.76 15.47
CA LYS A 48 22.24 9.60 16.34
C LYS A 48 22.24 8.24 17.05
N LYS A 49 23.40 7.55 17.02
CA LYS A 49 23.67 6.29 17.74
C LYS A 49 23.36 6.43 19.23
N GLY A 50 22.15 6.07 19.63
CA GLY A 50 21.75 5.89 21.03
C GLY A 50 21.58 4.41 21.31
N LYS A 51 22.54 3.81 22.05
CA LYS A 51 22.38 2.49 22.63
C LYS A 51 21.17 2.52 23.58
N LYS A 52 20.02 1.97 23.17
CA LYS A 52 18.93 1.65 24.10
C LYS A 52 18.98 0.15 24.38
N ASN A 53 19.23 -0.20 25.64
CA ASN A 53 19.04 -1.54 26.17
C ASN A 53 17.58 -1.92 25.99
N VAL A 54 17.29 -2.90 25.14
CA VAL A 54 15.94 -3.44 24.98
C VAL A 54 15.75 -4.57 25.98
N ASN A 55 14.88 -4.34 26.95
CA ASN A 55 14.38 -5.35 27.87
C ASN A 55 13.57 -6.38 27.04
N LYS A 56 13.95 -7.67 27.11
CA LYS A 56 13.21 -8.79 26.54
C LYS A 56 11.88 -8.95 27.28
N ASN A 57 10.85 -8.21 26.87
CA ASN A 57 9.43 -8.49 27.11
C ASN A 57 8.54 -7.56 26.27
N SER A 58 8.87 -7.38 24.99
CA SER A 58 7.96 -6.73 24.03
C SER A 58 7.41 -7.81 23.12
N LEU A 59 6.10 -8.00 23.21
CA LEU A 59 5.26 -8.80 22.31
C LEU A 59 5.82 -8.70 20.87
N THR A 60 6.27 -9.84 20.35
CA THR A 60 6.92 -9.97 19.04
C THR A 60 5.92 -9.59 17.95
N LYS A 61 5.89 -8.31 17.58
CA LYS A 61 5.13 -7.84 16.43
C LYS A 61 5.74 -8.48 15.17
N PRO A 62 4.92 -8.93 14.22
CA PRO A 62 5.43 -9.43 12.94
C PRO A 62 6.26 -8.31 12.28
N THR A 63 7.48 -8.66 11.91
CA THR A 63 8.44 -7.80 11.21
C THR A 63 8.51 -8.26 9.76
N LEU A 64 8.36 -7.32 8.82
CA LEU A 64 8.36 -7.55 7.39
C LEU A 64 9.64 -6.96 6.78
N HIS A 65 10.17 -7.63 5.75
CA HIS A 65 11.21 -7.06 4.90
C HIS A 65 10.56 -6.16 3.86
N CYS A 66 11.17 -5.02 3.56
CA CYS A 66 10.68 -4.13 2.52
C CYS A 66 11.81 -3.55 1.66
N GLY A 67 12.66 -4.44 1.14
CA GLY A 67 13.72 -4.08 0.21
C GLY A 67 14.99 -3.56 0.87
N GLU A 68 16.12 -3.66 0.18
CA GLU A 68 17.46 -3.29 0.68
C GLU A 68 17.81 -3.88 2.07
N ARG A 69 17.25 -5.06 2.41
CA ARG A 69 17.39 -5.68 3.75
C ARG A 69 16.90 -4.78 4.89
N ARG A 70 15.97 -3.87 4.61
CA ARG A 70 15.29 -3.04 5.60
C ARG A 70 14.12 -3.82 6.19
N CYS A 71 14.03 -3.78 7.51
CA CYS A 71 12.93 -4.36 8.26
C CYS A 71 12.00 -3.27 8.78
N MET A 72 10.71 -3.50 8.66
CA MET A 72 9.64 -2.68 9.24
C MET A 72 8.71 -3.57 10.08
N SER A 73 7.90 -2.97 10.95
CA SER A 73 6.80 -3.72 11.59
C SER A 73 5.58 -3.75 10.68
N SER A 74 4.78 -4.81 10.73
CA SER A 74 3.49 -4.88 10.02
C SER A 74 2.53 -3.73 10.35
N SER A 75 2.71 -3.04 11.49
CA SER A 75 1.89 -1.86 11.82
C SER A 75 2.21 -0.63 10.98
N HIS A 76 3.35 -0.60 10.28
CA HIS A 76 3.73 0.49 9.39
C HIS A 76 3.27 0.27 7.95
N VAL A 77 2.56 -0.84 7.67
CA VAL A 77 1.98 -1.04 6.35
C VAL A 77 0.66 -0.29 6.30
N CYS A 78 0.51 0.60 5.32
CA CYS A 78 -0.68 1.42 5.10
C CYS A 78 -0.99 2.41 6.24
N ASP A 79 0.05 2.90 6.93
CA ASP A 79 -0.08 3.84 8.05
C ASP A 79 0.03 5.32 7.60
N GLY A 80 0.15 5.56 6.30
CA GLY A 80 0.28 6.88 5.69
C GLY A 80 1.69 7.47 5.77
N VAL A 81 2.69 6.71 6.24
CA VAL A 81 4.09 7.11 6.32
C VAL A 81 4.91 6.22 5.40
N MET A 82 5.88 6.82 4.69
CA MET A 82 6.85 6.03 3.94
C MET A 82 7.98 5.56 4.86
N ASP A 83 7.88 4.34 5.34
CA ASP A 83 8.94 3.64 6.08
C ASP A 83 9.88 2.88 5.14
N CYS A 84 9.35 2.40 4.02
CA CYS A 84 10.15 1.67 3.04
C CYS A 84 10.86 2.56 2.03
N PRO A 85 12.02 2.14 1.49
CA PRO A 85 12.84 2.95 0.57
C PRO A 85 12.06 3.45 -0.65
N TRP A 86 11.07 2.66 -1.10
CA TRP A 86 10.29 2.93 -2.30
C TRP A 86 8.81 3.19 -2.00
N GLY A 87 8.44 3.40 -0.74
CA GLY A 87 7.07 3.68 -0.32
C GLY A 87 6.09 2.56 -0.69
N GLN A 88 6.56 1.31 -0.81
CA GLN A 88 5.74 0.16 -1.18
C GLN A 88 4.76 -0.27 -0.08
N ASP A 89 5.11 0.03 1.17
CA ASP A 89 4.26 -0.03 2.36
C ASP A 89 2.96 0.76 2.22
N GLU A 90 2.97 1.83 1.41
CA GLU A 90 1.84 2.73 1.20
C GLU A 90 1.12 2.53 -0.15
N ARG A 91 1.37 1.41 -0.82
CA ARG A 91 0.75 1.06 -2.11
C ARG A 91 -0.41 0.10 -1.93
N ASN A 92 -1.43 0.26 -2.77
CA ASN A 92 -2.59 -0.65 -2.85
C ASN A 92 -3.28 -0.93 -1.50
N CYS A 93 -3.20 0.02 -0.58
CA CYS A 93 -3.77 -0.06 0.76
C CYS A 93 -5.30 -0.04 0.79
N LEU A 94 -5.93 0.44 -0.29
CA LEU A 94 -7.37 0.63 -0.39
C LEU A 94 -7.92 -0.22 -1.53
N LYS A 95 -9.11 -0.78 -1.34
CA LYS A 95 -9.89 -1.40 -2.41
C LYS A 95 -11.39 -1.22 -2.16
N LEU A 96 -12.19 -1.49 -3.19
CA LEU A 96 -13.64 -1.63 -3.06
C LEU A 96 -14.03 -3.11 -3.09
N SER A 97 -15.02 -3.49 -2.30
CA SER A 97 -15.36 -4.91 -2.07
C SER A 97 -16.03 -5.60 -3.26
N GLU A 98 -16.80 -4.88 -4.08
CA GLU A 98 -17.68 -5.49 -5.09
C GLU A 98 -17.00 -5.59 -6.47
N ARG A 99 -16.48 -4.47 -6.99
CA ARG A 99 -15.88 -4.41 -8.32
C ARG A 99 -14.70 -3.45 -8.35
N ASN A 100 -13.58 -3.91 -8.90
CA ASN A 100 -12.40 -3.10 -9.20
C ASN A 100 -12.09 -3.29 -10.69
N GLY A 101 -12.14 -2.23 -11.47
CA GLY A 101 -12.02 -2.25 -12.95
C GLY A 101 -12.30 -0.87 -13.54
N ASP A 102 -12.95 -0.78 -14.70
CA ASP A 102 -13.31 0.52 -15.31
C ASP A 102 -14.19 1.39 -14.40
N ILE A 103 -15.02 0.73 -13.60
CA ILE A 103 -15.83 1.32 -12.54
C ILE A 103 -15.49 0.57 -11.26
N GLY A 104 -15.09 1.32 -10.25
CA GLY A 104 -14.90 0.84 -8.89
C GLY A 104 -16.20 0.97 -8.12
N ARG A 105 -16.71 -0.12 -7.54
CA ARG A 105 -17.91 -0.08 -6.70
C ARG A 105 -17.73 -0.95 -5.46
N GLY A 106 -18.28 -0.49 -4.34
CA GLY A 106 -18.47 -1.30 -3.14
C GLY A 106 -18.14 -0.53 -1.87
N SER A 107 -18.04 -1.27 -0.76
CA SER A 107 -17.58 -0.75 0.52
C SER A 107 -16.07 -0.50 0.50
N LEU A 108 -15.64 0.65 1.01
CA LEU A 108 -14.22 0.97 1.17
C LEU A 108 -13.58 0.06 2.20
N GLU A 109 -12.53 -0.66 1.79
CA GLU A 109 -11.74 -1.52 2.65
C GLU A 109 -10.28 -1.10 2.66
N VAL A 110 -9.65 -1.21 3.83
CA VAL A 110 -8.22 -0.94 4.05
C VAL A 110 -7.49 -2.22 4.40
N TYR A 111 -6.28 -2.38 3.87
CA TYR A 111 -5.43 -3.52 4.18
C TYR A 111 -4.82 -3.40 5.59
N HIS A 112 -5.00 -4.44 6.41
CA HIS A 112 -4.35 -4.57 7.71
C HIS A 112 -3.33 -5.71 7.66
N ALA A 113 -2.04 -5.37 7.60
CA ALA A 113 -0.97 -6.36 7.49
C ALA A 113 -0.87 -7.27 8.72
N GLU A 114 -1.15 -6.78 9.93
CA GLU A 114 -1.18 -7.62 11.13
C GLU A 114 -2.21 -8.77 11.05
N LYS A 115 -3.30 -8.56 10.30
CA LYS A 115 -4.39 -9.54 10.09
C LYS A 115 -4.32 -10.23 8.73
N GLY A 116 -3.44 -9.77 7.82
CA GLY A 116 -3.30 -10.24 6.46
C GLY A 116 -4.57 -10.12 5.61
N LYS A 117 -5.49 -9.21 5.95
CA LYS A 117 -6.81 -9.09 5.31
C LYS A 117 -7.24 -7.63 5.17
N PHE A 118 -8.09 -7.40 4.18
CA PHE A 118 -8.80 -6.15 4.04
C PHE A 118 -9.97 -6.11 5.02
N LEU A 119 -10.11 -5.00 5.74
CA LEU A 119 -11.22 -4.74 6.65
C LEU A 119 -11.93 -3.45 6.24
N PRO A 120 -13.21 -3.28 6.59
CA PRO A 120 -13.93 -2.02 6.33
C PRO A 120 -13.18 -0.83 6.92
N ALA A 121 -13.06 0.24 6.14
CA ALA A 121 -12.43 1.47 6.58
C ALA A 121 -13.25 2.12 7.70
N CYS A 122 -12.57 2.56 8.75
CA CYS A 122 -13.19 3.29 9.85
C CYS A 122 -13.37 4.76 9.46
N ILE A 123 -14.61 5.24 9.41
CA ILE A 123 -14.91 6.59 8.90
C ILE A 123 -15.79 7.34 9.90
N THR A 124 -15.17 8.17 10.72
CA THR A 124 -15.88 8.99 11.71
C THR A 124 -16.64 10.14 11.05
N HIS A 125 -16.07 10.71 9.99
CA HIS A 125 -16.64 11.82 9.24
C HIS A 125 -16.46 11.62 7.73
N TRP A 126 -17.49 11.93 6.95
CA TRP A 126 -17.46 11.78 5.49
C TRP A 126 -17.94 13.05 4.80
N GLU A 127 -17.17 13.54 3.83
CA GLU A 127 -17.55 14.66 2.97
C GLU A 127 -17.48 14.24 1.49
N SER A 128 -18.28 14.87 0.64
CA SER A 128 -18.23 14.67 -0.81
C SER A 128 -16.85 14.97 -1.43
N THR A 129 -16.08 15.90 -0.85
CA THR A 129 -14.70 16.19 -1.30
C THR A 129 -13.73 15.04 -1.00
N LEU A 130 -13.97 14.33 0.12
CA LEU A 130 -13.21 13.16 0.52
C LEU A 130 -13.47 11.98 -0.43
N ALA A 131 -14.71 11.83 -0.91
CA ALA A 131 -15.06 10.83 -1.92
C ALA A 131 -14.21 10.95 -3.19
N HIS A 132 -14.05 12.17 -3.71
CA HIS A 132 -13.19 12.41 -4.87
C HIS A 132 -11.72 12.09 -4.58
N THR A 133 -11.25 12.41 -3.37
CA THR A 133 -9.87 12.12 -2.95
C THR A 133 -9.62 10.62 -2.86
N VAL A 134 -10.55 9.86 -2.27
CA VAL A 134 -10.47 8.39 -2.17
C VAL A 134 -10.55 7.74 -3.55
N CYS A 135 -11.48 8.16 -4.42
CA CYS A 135 -11.54 7.67 -5.80
C CYS A 135 -10.22 7.96 -6.54
N SER A 136 -9.64 9.15 -6.36
CA SER A 136 -8.33 9.48 -6.94
C SER A 136 -7.19 8.63 -6.37
N LEU A 137 -7.23 8.25 -5.09
CA LEU A 137 -6.26 7.32 -4.50
C LEU A 137 -6.39 5.92 -5.09
N LEU A 138 -7.62 5.47 -5.37
CA LEU A 138 -7.93 4.21 -6.04
C LEU A 138 -7.63 4.23 -7.55
N GLY A 139 -7.24 5.38 -8.11
CA GLY A 139 -6.88 5.53 -9.52
C GLY A 139 -8.01 6.03 -10.43
N TYR A 140 -9.18 6.37 -9.90
CA TYR A 140 -10.33 6.89 -10.64
C TYR A 140 -10.33 8.42 -10.70
N ARG A 141 -10.96 9.01 -11.72
CA ARG A 141 -11.06 10.47 -11.86
C ARG A 141 -12.34 11.05 -11.29
N ILE A 142 -13.40 10.25 -11.23
CA ILE A 142 -14.73 10.71 -10.87
C ILE A 142 -15.26 9.86 -9.70
N ALA A 143 -15.90 10.52 -8.74
CA ALA A 143 -16.73 9.89 -7.72
C ALA A 143 -18.20 10.12 -8.09
N ASP A 144 -18.88 9.08 -8.59
CA ASP A 144 -20.27 9.16 -9.06
C ASP A 144 -21.25 9.19 -7.88
N SER A 145 -20.99 8.39 -6.86
CA SER A 145 -21.80 8.33 -5.65
C SER A 145 -20.96 7.99 -4.42
N SER A 146 -21.37 8.54 -3.28
CA SER A 146 -20.82 8.20 -1.98
C SER A 146 -21.92 8.20 -0.94
N SER A 147 -22.09 7.08 -0.23
CA SER A 147 -23.06 6.95 0.86
C SER A 147 -22.36 6.43 2.12
N LEU A 148 -22.65 7.07 3.26
CA LEU A 148 -22.17 6.64 4.57
C LEU A 148 -23.20 5.69 5.17
N TRP A 149 -22.75 4.50 5.52
CA TRP A 149 -23.55 3.46 6.14
C TRP A 149 -23.07 3.20 7.57
N THR A 150 -23.93 3.42 8.54
CA THR A 150 -23.64 3.05 9.94
C THR A 150 -24.28 1.71 10.26
N ARG A 151 -23.48 0.77 10.78
CA ARG A 151 -24.02 -0.49 11.33
C ARG A 151 -24.53 -0.21 12.75
N ALA A 152 -25.86 -0.13 12.91
CA ALA A 152 -26.45 -0.03 14.24
C ALA A 152 -26.25 -1.34 15.04
N SER A 153 -26.26 -1.26 16.37
CA SER A 153 -26.08 -2.38 17.31
C SER A 153 -27.01 -3.58 17.08
N ASN A 154 -28.09 -3.41 16.31
CA ASN A 154 -29.06 -4.46 15.95
C ASN A 154 -28.84 -5.07 14.54
N GLY A 155 -27.75 -4.74 13.86
CA GLY A 155 -27.43 -5.23 12.50
C GLY A 155 -28.17 -4.53 11.37
N THR A 156 -29.04 -3.55 11.68
CA THR A 156 -29.69 -2.70 10.68
C THR A 156 -28.70 -1.66 10.16
N VAL A 157 -28.48 -1.66 8.84
CA VAL A 157 -27.63 -0.68 8.15
C VAL A 157 -28.49 0.55 7.84
N VAL A 158 -28.14 1.71 8.38
CA VAL A 158 -28.88 2.97 8.17
C VAL A 158 -27.99 3.96 7.43
N GLU A 159 -28.51 4.55 6.37
CA GLU A 159 -27.86 5.62 5.60
C GLU A 159 -27.86 6.91 6.44
N SER A 160 -26.67 7.41 6.80
CA SER A 160 -26.53 8.58 7.66
C SER A 160 -26.47 9.85 6.82
N GLN A 161 -27.30 10.86 7.12
CA GLN A 161 -27.17 12.17 6.48
C GLN A 161 -25.88 12.85 6.95
N VAL A 162 -25.08 13.33 5.99
CA VAL A 162 -23.78 13.97 6.20
C VAL A 162 -23.95 15.29 6.96
N GLU A 163 -23.75 15.28 8.29
CA GLU A 163 -23.69 16.51 9.08
C GLU A 163 -22.31 17.16 8.96
N THR A 164 -22.27 18.27 8.23
CA THR A 164 -21.09 19.12 8.07
C THR A 164 -20.89 19.99 9.31
N SER A 165 -20.25 19.46 10.35
CA SER A 165 -19.93 20.26 11.54
C SER A 165 -18.84 21.29 11.20
N GLN A 166 -19.09 22.58 11.43
CA GLN A 166 -18.18 23.67 11.04
C GLN A 166 -16.81 23.65 11.75
N GLN A 167 -16.59 22.73 12.69
CA GLN A 167 -15.37 22.57 13.47
C GLN A 167 -14.19 21.96 12.67
N TRP A 168 -14.45 21.18 11.60
CA TRP A 168 -13.38 20.53 10.82
C TRP A 168 -12.71 21.44 9.78
N ARG A 169 -13.36 22.53 9.34
CA ARG A 169 -12.77 23.48 8.36
C ARG A 169 -11.48 24.15 8.87
N LEU A 170 -11.28 24.19 10.19
CA LEU A 170 -10.09 24.78 10.81
C LEU A 170 -8.91 23.77 10.94
N ALA A 171 -9.13 22.47 10.70
CA ALA A 171 -8.10 21.42 10.74
C ALA A 171 -7.40 21.19 9.39
N GLN A 172 -7.84 21.84 8.31
CA GLN A 172 -7.25 21.75 6.95
C GLN A 172 -5.83 22.35 6.81
N LYS A 173 -5.17 22.72 7.91
CA LYS A 173 -3.80 23.27 7.88
C LYS A 173 -2.68 22.21 7.96
N SER A 174 -3.01 20.95 8.23
CA SER A 174 -2.05 19.84 8.14
C SER A 174 -2.55 18.79 7.17
N GLN A 175 -1.67 18.28 6.32
CA GLN A 175 -1.92 17.12 5.48
C GLN A 175 -2.36 15.96 6.38
N ILE A 176 -3.65 15.61 6.40
CA ILE A 176 -4.16 14.48 7.18
C ILE A 176 -3.78 13.20 6.42
N ASN A 177 -3.14 12.26 7.11
CA ASN A 177 -2.83 10.93 6.56
C ASN A 177 -4.11 10.08 6.58
N LEU A 178 -4.90 10.13 5.51
CA LEU A 178 -6.16 9.40 5.38
C LEU A 178 -6.03 7.91 5.66
N LEU A 179 -4.91 7.29 5.25
CA LEU A 179 -4.65 5.88 5.48
C LEU A 179 -4.56 5.53 6.97
N LYS A 180 -3.92 6.41 7.75
CA LYS A 180 -3.83 6.25 9.20
C LYS A 180 -5.19 6.33 9.89
N GLU A 181 -6.00 7.30 9.50
CA GLU A 181 -7.35 7.50 10.05
C GLU A 181 -8.25 6.29 9.79
N PHE A 182 -8.16 5.71 8.59
CA PHE A 182 -8.94 4.53 8.25
C PHE A 182 -8.51 3.25 8.99
N GLN A 183 -7.26 3.19 9.49
CA GLN A 183 -6.74 2.05 10.25
C GLN A 183 -7.03 2.13 11.75
N GLU A 184 -7.05 3.33 12.34
CA GLU A 184 -7.23 3.54 13.78
C GLU A 184 -8.72 3.55 14.15
N CYS A 185 -9.28 2.37 14.43
CA CYS A 185 -10.58 2.24 15.10
C CYS A 185 -10.39 2.04 16.60
N GLU A 186 -10.93 2.96 17.41
CA GLU A 186 -10.92 2.86 18.87
C GLU A 186 -12.00 1.90 19.40
N ASP A 187 -13.10 1.67 18.65
CA ASP A 187 -14.22 0.81 19.07
C ASP A 187 -14.71 -0.17 17.96
N PRO A 188 -14.66 -1.50 18.18
CA PRO A 188 -14.96 -2.51 17.17
C PRO A 188 -16.46 -2.85 16.97
N THR A 189 -17.38 -2.17 17.64
CA THR A 189 -18.82 -2.52 17.61
C THR A 189 -19.69 -1.62 16.75
N GLU A 190 -19.23 -0.41 16.41
CA GLU A 190 -19.95 0.56 15.57
C GLU A 190 -19.06 1.03 14.43
N HIS A 191 -18.78 0.13 13.47
CA HIS A 191 -18.05 0.53 12.27
C HIS A 191 -19.03 1.16 11.27
N SER A 192 -18.89 2.47 11.06
CA SER A 192 -19.38 3.13 9.86
C SER A 192 -18.52 2.70 8.67
N THR A 193 -19.16 2.41 7.54
CA THR A 193 -18.50 2.05 6.30
C THR A 193 -19.06 2.94 5.20
N VAL A 194 -18.22 3.35 4.26
CA VAL A 194 -18.68 4.13 3.11
C VAL A 194 -18.75 3.23 1.90
N GLU A 195 -19.85 3.32 1.18
CA GLU A 195 -20.02 2.74 -0.14
C GLU A 195 -19.72 3.81 -1.18
N LEU A 196 -18.85 3.47 -2.13
CA LEU A 196 -18.39 4.38 -3.18
C LEU A 196 -18.64 3.78 -4.54
N THR A 197 -19.01 4.63 -5.49
CA THR A 197 -18.93 4.33 -6.91
C THR A 197 -17.98 5.34 -7.55
N CYS A 198 -16.85 4.84 -8.07
CA CYS A 198 -15.84 5.62 -8.76
C CYS A 198 -15.80 5.20 -10.25
N SER A 199 -15.63 6.15 -11.15
CA SER A 199 -15.56 5.91 -12.59
C SER A 199 -14.40 6.65 -13.25
N GLU A 200 -14.21 6.37 -14.55
CA GLU A 200 -13.06 6.83 -15.33
C GLU A 200 -11.72 6.43 -14.69
N TYR A 201 -11.43 5.13 -14.68
CA TYR A 201 -10.13 4.65 -14.24
C TYR A 201 -9.01 5.30 -15.06
N SER A 202 -8.12 6.02 -14.38
CA SER A 202 -6.99 6.71 -15.02
C SER A 202 -5.75 5.83 -15.03
N CYS A 203 -5.42 5.30 -16.21
CA CYS A 203 -4.17 4.59 -16.44
C CYS A 203 -3.00 5.56 -16.70
N GLY A 204 -1.76 5.05 -16.65
CA GLY A 204 -0.56 5.83 -16.96
C GLY A 204 -0.18 6.90 -15.93
N ARG A 205 -0.85 6.93 -14.78
CA ARG A 205 -0.51 7.83 -13.67
C ARG A 205 0.41 7.14 -12.68
N ARG A 206 1.51 7.79 -12.34
CA ARG A 206 2.37 7.43 -11.22
C ARG A 206 1.98 8.26 -10.00
N ARG A 207 1.92 7.64 -8.82
CA ARG A 207 1.78 8.42 -7.58
C ARG A 207 3.08 9.21 -7.35
N HIS A 208 2.97 10.51 -7.06
CA HIS A 208 4.10 11.42 -6.84
C HIS A 208 4.79 11.22 -5.48
N VAL A 209 4.92 9.97 -5.05
CA VAL A 209 5.37 9.57 -3.71
C VAL A 209 6.87 9.87 -3.51
N TYR A 210 7.66 9.87 -4.58
CA TYR A 210 9.12 9.98 -4.53
C TYR A 210 9.71 11.38 -4.42
N GLY A 211 8.92 12.46 -4.47
CA GLY A 211 9.47 13.82 -4.63
C GLY A 211 10.30 14.05 -5.91
N ASN A 212 10.54 13.02 -6.73
CA ASN A 212 11.20 13.09 -8.03
C ASN A 212 10.23 13.63 -9.08
N LEU A 213 10.11 14.95 -9.08
CA LEU A 213 9.29 15.75 -9.99
C LEU A 213 9.67 15.62 -11.48
N ARG A 214 10.76 14.92 -11.83
CA ARG A 214 11.25 14.81 -13.20
C ARG A 214 11.74 13.39 -13.53
N ALA A 215 10.83 12.46 -13.80
CA ALA A 215 11.21 11.39 -14.71
C ALA A 215 11.23 11.99 -16.12
N GLN A 216 12.38 11.92 -16.78
CA GLN A 216 12.53 12.34 -18.16
C GLN A 216 12.09 11.19 -19.07
N PRO A 217 11.30 11.42 -20.14
CA PRO A 217 10.86 10.38 -21.07
C PRO A 217 12.00 9.82 -21.95
N ARG A 218 13.28 10.17 -21.68
CA ARG A 218 14.44 9.81 -22.50
C ARG A 218 15.45 9.03 -21.67
N ILE A 219 15.75 7.80 -22.12
CA ILE A 219 16.59 6.82 -21.43
C ILE A 219 18.07 6.85 -21.89
N VAL A 220 18.40 7.55 -22.99
CA VAL A 220 19.81 7.63 -23.44
C VAL A 220 20.64 8.45 -22.45
N GLY A 221 21.57 7.79 -21.75
CA GLY A 221 22.33 8.37 -20.65
C GLY A 221 21.56 8.48 -19.33
N GLY A 222 20.48 7.70 -19.19
CA GLY A 222 19.67 7.65 -17.97
C GLY A 222 20.35 6.92 -16.81
N ILE A 223 19.73 7.04 -15.63
CA ILE A 223 20.06 6.27 -14.43
C ILE A 223 19.10 5.08 -14.30
N GLU A 224 19.51 4.07 -13.53
CA GLU A 224 18.64 2.96 -13.14
C GLU A 224 17.36 3.48 -12.48
N ALA A 225 16.22 2.91 -12.86
CA ALA A 225 14.92 3.29 -12.33
C ALA A 225 14.66 2.55 -11.01
N ALA A 226 14.01 3.22 -10.05
CA ALA A 226 13.63 2.59 -8.79
C ALA A 226 12.37 1.70 -8.96
N PRO A 227 12.20 0.64 -8.15
CA PRO A 227 10.99 -0.17 -8.13
C PRO A 227 9.70 0.67 -8.00
N GLY A 228 8.84 0.63 -9.01
CA GLY A 228 7.59 1.40 -9.05
C GLY A 228 7.66 2.76 -9.78
N ASP A 229 8.82 3.18 -10.29
CA ASP A 229 8.90 4.37 -11.16
C ASP A 229 8.10 4.19 -12.46
N TRP A 230 8.02 2.95 -12.93
CA TRP A 230 7.32 2.55 -14.16
C TRP A 230 6.40 1.35 -13.88
N PRO A 231 5.27 1.55 -13.17
CA PRO A 231 4.41 0.46 -12.70
C PRO A 231 3.71 -0.31 -13.83
N PHE A 232 3.74 0.24 -15.04
CA PHE A 232 3.14 -0.34 -16.24
C PHE A 232 4.17 -1.01 -17.14
N LEU A 233 5.47 -0.97 -16.81
CA LEU A 233 6.49 -1.63 -17.61
C LEU A 233 6.46 -3.13 -17.34
N ALA A 234 6.27 -3.93 -18.39
CA ALA A 234 6.34 -5.38 -18.33
C ALA A 234 7.44 -5.89 -19.27
N ALA A 235 8.14 -6.94 -18.86
CA ALA A 235 9.11 -7.64 -19.70
C ALA A 235 8.58 -9.04 -20.06
N LEU A 236 8.68 -9.40 -21.34
CA LEU A 236 8.41 -10.74 -21.84
C LEU A 236 9.73 -11.51 -21.90
N LEU A 237 9.83 -12.48 -21.00
CA LEU A 237 10.93 -13.44 -20.92
C LEU A 237 10.49 -14.76 -21.58
N GLY A 238 11.40 -15.46 -22.23
CA GLY A 238 11.08 -16.71 -22.92
C GLY A 238 12.18 -17.76 -22.87
N GLY A 239 11.78 -19.02 -23.05
CA GLY A 239 12.67 -20.17 -22.97
C GLY A 239 13.00 -20.58 -21.52
N PRO A 240 13.69 -21.72 -21.35
CA PRO A 240 14.07 -22.25 -20.03
C PRO A 240 15.11 -21.38 -19.29
N GLU A 241 15.74 -20.44 -20.01
CA GLU A 241 16.71 -19.48 -19.45
C GLU A 241 16.12 -18.08 -19.25
N GLU A 242 14.81 -17.90 -19.47
CA GLU A 242 14.09 -16.62 -19.28
C GLU A 242 14.79 -15.42 -19.94
N ILE A 243 15.24 -15.61 -21.18
CA ILE A 243 15.94 -14.57 -21.93
C ILE A 243 14.95 -13.45 -22.24
N PHE A 244 15.37 -12.19 -22.09
CA PHE A 244 14.59 -11.04 -22.49
C PHE A 244 14.33 -11.01 -23.99
N TYR A 245 13.06 -11.00 -24.39
CA TYR A 245 12.65 -10.85 -25.79
C TYR A 245 12.24 -9.41 -26.09
N CYS A 246 11.29 -8.89 -25.33
CA CYS A 246 10.77 -7.55 -25.50
C CYS A 246 10.18 -7.02 -24.19
N ALA A 247 10.07 -5.69 -24.11
CA ALA A 247 9.34 -5.01 -23.06
C ALA A 247 8.15 -4.27 -23.67
N GLY A 248 7.10 -4.10 -22.89
CA GLY A 248 5.87 -3.42 -23.28
C GLY A 248 5.21 -2.71 -22.12
N VAL A 249 4.09 -2.06 -22.44
CA VAL A 249 3.21 -1.33 -21.53
C VAL A 249 1.79 -1.82 -21.74
#